data_AF-A0A2U2RGT0-F1
#
_entry.id   AF-A0A2U2RGT0-F1
#
_cell.length_a   1.000
_cell.length_b   1.000
_cell.length_c   1.000
_cell.angle_alpha   90.00
_cell.angle_beta   90.00
_cell.angle_gamma   90.00
#
_symmetry.space_group_name_H-M   'P 1'
#
loop_
_entity.id
_entity.type
_entity.pdbx_description
1 polymer ?
#
loop_
_entity_poly.entity_id
_entity_poly.type
_entity_poly.pdbx_seq_one_letter_code
_entity_poly.pdbx_strand_id
1 'polypeptide(L)' 'MTTHELTDRDGDALTVTRDEGLTWITTTSGTDEVTVGPFDDESLREIFPFVGAPRASARAGGLLRLLRE' A
#
# COMPACT_ATOMS: atom_id res chain seq x y z
N MET A 1 -8.00 -13.81 -7.05
CA MET A 1 -7.62 -12.43 -7.40
C MET A 1 -8.66 -11.42 -6.94
N THR A 2 -8.24 -10.46 -6.11
CA THR A 2 -9.03 -9.30 -5.65
C THR A 2 -8.21 -8.03 -5.88
N THR A 3 -8.85 -6.95 -6.33
CA THR A 3 -8.19 -5.66 -6.57
C THR A 3 -8.91 -4.54 -5.84
N HIS A 4 -8.13 -3.64 -5.24
CA HIS A 4 -8.61 -2.40 -4.62
C HIS A 4 -7.95 -1.20 -5.32
N GLU A 5 -8.79 -0.33 -5.88
CA GLU A 5 -8.36 0.94 -6.46
C GLU A 5 -8.50 2.05 -5.42
N LEU A 6 -7.41 2.78 -5.23
CA LEU A 6 -7.21 3.80 -4.21
C LEU A 6 -6.51 5.01 -4.84
N THR A 7 -6.37 6.04 -4.03
CA THR A 7 -5.59 7.23 -4.38
C THR A 7 -4.61 7.47 -3.25
N ASP A 8 -3.36 7.77 -3.58
CA ASP A 8 -2.36 8.13 -2.59
C ASP A 8 -2.63 9.57 -2.04
N ARG A 9 -1.73 10.08 -1.18
CA ARG A 9 -1.89 11.41 -0.60
C ARG A 9 -1.72 12.53 -1.63
N ASP A 10 -0.84 12.33 -2.61
CA ASP A 10 -0.51 13.32 -3.63
C ASP A 10 -1.53 13.35 -4.78
N GLY A 11 -2.44 12.37 -4.82
CA GLY A 11 -3.55 12.32 -5.77
C GLY A 11 -3.30 11.35 -6.93
N ASP A 12 -2.21 10.60 -6.89
CA ASP A 12 -1.84 9.60 -7.86
C ASP A 12 -2.66 8.31 -7.64
N ALA A 13 -2.83 7.53 -8.71
CA ALA A 13 -3.56 6.27 -8.63
C ALA A 13 -2.71 5.21 -7.91
N LEU A 14 -3.35 4.53 -6.95
CA LEU A 14 -2.77 3.45 -6.18
C LEU A 14 -3.66 2.21 -6.31
N THR A 15 -3.12 1.11 -6.81
CA THR A 15 -3.85 -0.14 -6.95
C THR A 15 -3.19 -1.21 -6.08
N VAL A 16 -3.99 -1.89 -5.27
CA VAL A 16 -3.54 -3.04 -4.49
C VAL A 16 -4.20 -4.29 -5.03
N THR A 17 -3.41 -5.22 -5.54
CA THR A 17 -3.88 -6.50 -6.08
C THR A 17 -3.45 -7.62 -5.16
N ARG A 18 -4.38 -8.51 -4.81
CA ARG A 18 -4.12 -9.70 -4.01
C ARG A 18 -4.52 -10.95 -4.76
N ASP A 19 -3.61 -11.91 -4.86
CA ASP A 19 -3.87 -13.19 -5.48
C ASP A 19 -3.10 -14.31 -4.76
N GLU A 20 -3.78 -15.41 -4.45
CA GLU A 20 -3.20 -16.60 -3.79
C GLU A 20 -2.32 -16.30 -2.53
N GLY A 21 -2.67 -15.27 -1.75
CA GLY A 21 -1.91 -14.87 -0.54
C GLY A 21 -0.68 -13.99 -0.84
N LEU A 22 -0.48 -13.63 -2.09
CA LEU A 22 0.49 -12.65 -2.55
C LEU A 22 -0.19 -11.32 -2.81
N THR A 23 0.52 -10.23 -2.55
CA THR A 23 0.05 -8.87 -2.71
C THR A 23 1.03 -8.06 -3.56
N TRP A 24 0.49 -7.32 -4.53
CA TRP A 24 1.18 -6.34 -5.34
C TRP A 24 0.62 -4.96 -5.06
N ILE A 25 1.49 -3.97 -5.05
CA ILE A 25 1.11 -2.56 -4.92
C ILE A 25 1.63 -1.83 -6.15
N THR A 26 0.71 -1.26 -6.91
CA THR A 26 1.00 -0.44 -8.08
C THR A 26 0.70 1.00 -7.75
N THR A 27 1.66 1.90 -7.93
CA THR A 27 1.47 3.34 -7.76
C THR A 27 1.84 4.04 -9.05
N THR A 28 1.08 5.06 -9.40
CA THR A 28 1.54 6.06 -10.36
C THR A 28 2.29 7.17 -9.64
N SER A 29 3.23 7.80 -10.34
CA SER A 29 3.85 9.05 -9.91
C SER A 29 4.09 9.89 -11.17
N GLY A 30 3.25 10.90 -11.37
CA GLY A 30 3.24 11.65 -12.62
C GLY A 30 2.84 10.77 -13.82
N THR A 31 3.77 10.51 -14.73
CA THR A 31 3.53 9.65 -15.92
C THR A 31 4.02 8.21 -15.75
N ASP A 32 4.75 7.94 -14.68
CA ASP A 32 5.39 6.65 -14.45
C ASP A 32 4.51 5.78 -13.56
N GLU A 33 4.44 4.49 -13.88
CA GLU A 33 3.75 3.49 -13.08
C GLU A 33 4.76 2.46 -12.56
N VAL A 34 4.73 2.22 -11.25
CA VAL A 34 5.64 1.29 -10.59
C VAL A 34 4.82 0.27 -9.83
N THR A 35 5.09 -1.01 -10.09
CA THR A 35 4.53 -2.14 -9.34
C THR A 35 5.61 -2.77 -8.48
N VAL A 36 5.32 -2.94 -7.19
CA VAL A 36 6.19 -3.63 -6.23
C VAL A 36 5.51 -4.88 -5.67
N GLY A 37 6.30 -5.91 -5.44
CA GLY A 37 5.86 -7.24 -4.98
C GLY A 37 6.32 -8.36 -5.92
N PRO A 38 5.78 -9.59 -5.77
CA PRO A 38 4.79 -9.97 -4.76
C PRO A 38 5.36 -9.96 -3.35
N PHE A 39 4.53 -9.54 -2.40
CA PHE A 39 4.77 -9.74 -0.97
C PHE A 39 3.79 -10.76 -0.42
N ASP A 40 4.26 -11.67 0.41
CA ASP A 40 3.36 -12.51 1.21
C ASP A 40 2.74 -11.70 2.36
N ASP A 41 1.59 -12.18 2.86
CA ASP A 41 0.85 -11.52 3.94
C ASP A 41 1.66 -11.43 5.27
N GLU A 42 2.65 -12.29 5.52
CA GLU A 42 3.47 -12.23 6.73
C GLU A 42 4.46 -11.07 6.64
N SER A 43 5.22 -11.01 5.54
CA SER A 43 6.14 -9.90 5.23
C SER A 43 5.43 -8.54 5.27
N LEU A 44 4.21 -8.44 4.73
CA LEU A 44 3.45 -7.19 4.78
C LEU A 44 3.03 -6.80 6.20
N ARG A 45 2.72 -7.77 7.07
CA ARG A 45 2.37 -7.49 8.47
C ARG A 45 3.57 -7.06 9.28
N GLU A 46 4.74 -7.60 8.99
CA GLU A 46 5.99 -7.17 9.65
C GLU A 46 6.34 -5.72 9.28
N ILE A 47 6.19 -5.36 7.99
CA ILE A 47 6.51 -4.01 7.50
C ILE A 47 5.40 -3.01 7.86
N PHE A 48 4.14 -3.45 7.83
CA PHE A 48 2.97 -2.64 8.13
C PHE A 48 2.12 -3.28 9.24
N PRO A 49 2.55 -3.20 10.51
CA PRO A 49 1.84 -3.83 11.64
C PRO A 49 0.41 -3.30 11.87
N PHE A 50 0.01 -2.25 11.15
CA PHE A 50 -1.33 -1.66 11.19
C PHE A 50 -2.26 -2.11 10.05
N VAL A 51 -1.77 -2.86 9.06
CA VAL A 51 -2.60 -3.42 7.98
C VAL A 51 -3.37 -4.63 8.53
N GLY A 52 -4.47 -4.32 9.24
CA GLY A 52 -5.31 -5.31 9.92
C GLY A 52 -6.09 -4.74 11.11
N ALA A 53 -5.75 -3.55 11.61
CA ALA A 53 -6.54 -2.92 12.65
C ALA A 53 -7.85 -2.35 12.06
N PRO A 54 -9.04 -2.75 12.56
CA PRO A 54 -10.29 -2.13 12.13
C PRO A 54 -10.21 -0.62 12.38
N ARG A 55 -10.54 0.16 11.34
CA ARG A 55 -10.35 1.62 11.23
C ARG A 55 -10.78 2.38 12.49
N ALA A 56 -9.84 2.63 13.40
CA ALA A 56 -9.92 3.79 14.27
C ALA A 56 -9.34 4.96 13.47
N SER A 57 -10.23 5.82 12.97
CA SER A 57 -10.00 7.14 12.37
C SER A 57 -8.64 7.75 12.72
N ALA A 58 -7.60 7.45 11.92
CA ALA A 58 -6.30 8.07 12.02
C ALA A 58 -6.11 8.85 10.73
N ARG A 59 -6.22 10.18 10.86
CA ARG A 59 -5.86 11.15 9.81
C ARG A 59 -4.55 10.73 9.18
N ALA A 60 -4.55 10.62 7.85
CA ALA A 60 -3.41 10.24 7.01
C ALA A 60 -2.23 11.22 7.18
N GLY A 61 -1.48 11.06 8.28
CA GLY A 61 -0.30 11.84 8.61
C GLY A 61 0.89 11.00 9.11
N GLY A 62 0.73 9.67 9.19
CA GLY A 62 1.74 8.79 9.80
C GLY A 62 2.67 8.05 8.83
N LEU A 63 2.31 7.90 7.55
CA LEU A 63 3.06 7.01 6.65
C LEU A 63 4.27 7.65 5.95
N LEU A 64 4.49 8.97 6.09
CA LEU A 64 5.55 9.70 5.39
C LEU A 64 6.81 9.98 6.23
N ARG A 65 6.97 9.36 7.40
CA ARG A 65 8.14 9.59 8.27
C ARG A 65 9.26 8.55 8.13
N LEU A 66 9.07 7.46 7.37
CA LEU A 66 10.08 6.39 7.27
C LEU A 66 11.07 6.53 6.09
N LEU A 67 11.04 7.65 5.33
CA LEU A 67 11.91 7.87 4.16
C LEU A 67 12.75 9.16 4.23
N ARG A 68 13.17 9.59 5.44
CA ARG A 68 14.24 10.58 5.59
C ARG A 68 15.20 10.17 6.71
N GLU A 69 16.31 9.56 6.30
CA GLU A 69 17.61 9.91 6.87
C GLU A 69 18.01 11.31 6.35
#